data_AF-A0A1U9KKH4-F1
#
_entry.id   AF-A0A1U9KKH4-F1
#
_cell.length_a   1.000
_cell.length_b   1.000
_cell.length_c   1.000
_cell.angle_alpha   90.00
_cell.angle_beta   90.00
_cell.angle_gamma   90.00
#
_symmetry.space_group_name_H-M   'P 1'
#
loop_
_entity.id
_entity.type
_entity.pdbx_description
1 polymer ?
#
loop_
_entity_poly.entity_id
_entity_poly.type
_entity_poly.pdbx_seq_one_letter_code
_entity_poly.pdbx_strand_id
1 'polypeptide(L)'
;MNPEAVPRLHGVDGIRLAMAMTDTHQLSVGEGSEAVVVQLPPQARGIFPLIDGRNTVADLAVRLETRGVSASQFESVWRATVAVLAPCGLISISLPTP
;
A
#
# COMPACT_ATOMS: atom_id res chain seq x y z
N MET A 1 6.20 -6.35 -11.36
CA MET A 1 4.88 -6.18 -10.70
C MET A 1 3.93 -7.18 -11.33
N ASN A 2 3.10 -7.89 -10.56
CA ASN A 2 2.08 -8.77 -11.13
C ASN A 2 0.71 -8.06 -11.06
N PRO A 3 0.09 -7.68 -12.20
CA PRO A 3 -1.16 -6.93 -12.22
C PRO A 3 -2.34 -7.72 -11.66
N GLU A 4 -2.34 -9.05 -11.78
CA GLU A 4 -3.42 -9.92 -11.30
C GLU A 4 -3.34 -10.20 -9.81
N ALA A 5 -2.23 -9.84 -9.17
CA ALA A 5 -2.05 -10.14 -7.76
C ALA A 5 -2.95 -9.26 -6.89
N VAL A 6 -3.44 -9.83 -5.80
CA VAL A 6 -4.31 -9.18 -4.82
C VAL A 6 -3.46 -8.80 -3.60
N PRO A 7 -3.27 -7.50 -3.32
CA PRO A 7 -2.62 -7.07 -2.10
C PRO A 7 -3.55 -7.18 -0.90
N ARG A 8 -2.96 -7.54 0.25
CA ARG A 8 -3.66 -7.65 1.54
C ARG A 8 -2.81 -6.99 2.62
N LEU A 9 -3.46 -6.15 3.43
CA LEU A 9 -2.88 -5.61 4.65
C LEU A 9 -3.11 -6.56 5.83
N HIS A 10 -2.14 -6.62 6.74
CA HIS A 10 -2.18 -7.47 7.93
C HIS A 10 -2.15 -6.62 9.19
N GLY A 11 -2.99 -6.97 10.17
CA GLY A 11 -3.04 -6.30 11.48
C GLY A 11 -3.61 -4.88 11.47
N VAL A 12 -3.87 -4.28 10.31
CA VAL A 12 -4.35 -2.90 10.15
C VAL A 12 -5.21 -2.77 8.89
N ASP A 13 -6.26 -1.95 8.96
CA ASP A 13 -7.04 -1.59 7.78
C ASP A 13 -6.41 -0.42 7.01
N GLY A 14 -6.72 -0.34 5.71
CA GLY A 14 -6.16 0.67 4.83
C GLY A 14 -6.48 2.12 5.21
N ILE A 15 -7.64 2.37 5.84
CA ILE A 15 -8.03 3.71 6.27
C ILE A 15 -7.19 4.13 7.48
N ARG A 16 -7.06 3.27 8.48
CA ARG A 16 -6.19 3.50 9.64
C ARG A 16 -4.74 3.69 9.23
N LEU A 17 -4.25 2.92 8.26
CA LEU A 17 -2.89 3.08 7.74
C LEU A 17 -2.68 4.46 7.08
N ALA A 18 -3.66 4.92 6.29
CA ALA A 18 -3.63 6.24 5.68
C ALA A 18 -3.65 7.38 6.72
N MET A 19 -4.40 7.21 7.80
CA MET A 19 -4.46 8.16 8.91
C MET A 19 -3.18 8.16 9.77
N ALA A 20 -2.55 7.00 9.93
CA ALA A 20 -1.31 6.85 10.70
C ALA A 20 -0.08 7.42 9.98
N MET A 21 -0.15 7.54 8.65
CA MET A 21 0.92 8.19 7.88
C MET A 21 0.98 9.68 8.24
N THR A 22 2.16 10.21 8.57
CA THR A 22 2.36 11.62 8.93
C THR A 22 2.30 12.55 7.72
N ASP A 23 2.18 13.85 7.95
CA ASP A 23 2.30 14.90 6.93
C ASP A 23 3.65 14.85 6.18
N THR A 24 4.72 14.43 6.86
CA THR A 24 6.05 14.14 6.29
C THR A 24 6.17 12.77 5.59
N HIS A 25 5.07 12.05 5.43
CA HIS A 25 4.98 10.76 4.75
C HIS A 25 5.74 9.62 5.43
N GLN A 26 5.83 9.69 6.76
CA GLN A 26 6.38 8.63 7.59
C GLN A 26 5.26 7.76 8.14
N LEU A 27 5.56 6.50 8.40
CA LEU A 27 4.66 5.57 9.06
C LEU A 27 5.44 4.81 10.15
N SER A 28 4.88 4.77 11.35
CA SER A 28 5.39 3.92 12.42
C SER A 28 4.81 2.52 12.28
N VAL A 29 5.67 1.51 12.20
CA VAL A 29 5.30 0.11 12.00
C VAL A 29 5.74 -0.72 13.21
N GLY A 30 4.83 -1.49 13.79
CA GLY A 30 5.06 -2.22 15.04
C GLY A 30 4.52 -1.48 16.26
N GLU A 31 4.78 -2.03 17.45
CA GLU A 31 4.28 -1.50 18.72
C GLU A 31 5.41 -1.33 19.75
N GLY A 32 5.26 -0.37 20.66
CA GLY A 32 6.18 -0.16 21.77
C GLY A 32 7.60 0.21 21.33
N SER A 33 8.61 -0.33 22.01
CA SER A 33 10.03 -0.02 21.77
C SER A 33 10.60 -0.63 20.48
N GLU A 34 9.88 -1.54 19.82
CA GLU A 34 10.29 -2.17 18.57
C GLU A 34 9.70 -1.47 17.33
N ALA A 35 8.91 -0.41 17.52
CA ALA A 35 8.31 0.32 16.42
C ALA A 35 9.39 0.96 15.53
N VAL A 36 9.33 0.69 14.22
CA VAL A 36 10.23 1.24 13.22
C VAL A 36 9.51 2.31 12.42
N VAL A 37 10.15 3.45 12.23
CA VAL A 37 9.64 4.52 11.36
C VAL A 37 10.15 4.29 9.94
N VAL A 38 9.23 4.19 8.99
CA VAL A 38 9.54 4.03 7.57
C VAL A 38 9.08 5.23 6.76
N GLN A 39 9.86 5.58 5.74
CA GLN A 39 9.51 6.64 4.79
C GLN A 39 8.74 6.04 3.62
N LEU A 40 7.62 6.65 3.27
CA LEU A 40 6.77 6.21 2.16
C LEU A 40 6.62 7.32 1.11
N PRO A 41 6.27 6.96 -0.14
CA PRO A 41 5.86 7.96 -1.12
C PRO A 41 4.61 8.72 -0.65
N PRO A 42 4.48 10.03 -0.94
CA PRO A 42 3.31 10.83 -0.57
C PRO A 42 1.98 10.20 -1.03
N GLN A 43 1.99 9.62 -2.24
CA GLN A 43 0.82 9.04 -2.87
C GLN A 43 0.39 7.70 -2.24
N ALA A 44 1.23 7.06 -1.42
CA ALA A 44 0.91 5.80 -0.75
C ALA A 44 -0.34 5.94 0.15
N ARG A 45 -0.54 7.10 0.78
CA ARG A 45 -1.74 7.42 1.58
C ARG A 45 -3.04 7.22 0.80
N GLY A 46 -3.05 7.57 -0.49
CA GLY A 46 -4.23 7.40 -1.34
C GLY A 46 -4.47 5.96 -1.79
N ILE A 47 -3.43 5.11 -1.72
CA ILE A 47 -3.48 3.71 -2.12
C ILE A 47 -4.04 2.85 -0.99
N PHE A 48 -3.63 3.09 0.27
CA PHE A 48 -3.98 2.21 1.39
C PHE A 48 -5.48 1.91 1.52
N PRO A 49 -6.39 2.90 1.44
CA PRO A 49 -7.83 2.63 1.56
C PRO A 49 -8.40 1.74 0.44
N LEU A 50 -7.67 1.57 -0.65
CA LEU A 50 -8.07 0.71 -1.77
C LEU A 50 -7.61 -0.74 -1.57
N ILE A 51 -6.69 -1.01 -0.64
CA ILE A 51 -6.20 -2.36 -0.35
C ILE A 51 -7.20 -3.06 0.58
N ASP A 52 -8.18 -3.72 -0.03
CA ASP A 52 -9.26 -4.43 0.66
C ASP A 52 -9.12 -5.97 0.63
N GLY A 53 -8.01 -6.48 0.07
CA GLY A 53 -7.78 -7.91 -0.09
C GLY A 53 -8.68 -8.59 -1.13
N ARG A 54 -9.32 -7.81 -2.02
CA ARG A 54 -10.19 -8.31 -3.10
C ARG A 54 -9.80 -7.77 -4.47
N ASN A 55 -9.48 -6.48 -4.56
CA ASN A 55 -9.09 -5.85 -5.82
C ASN A 55 -7.65 -6.22 -6.19
N THR A 56 -7.40 -6.48 -7.47
CA THR A 56 -6.06 -6.74 -7.99
C THR A 56 -5.23 -5.45 -8.08
N VAL A 57 -3.91 -5.56 -8.23
CA VAL A 57 -3.03 -4.41 -8.45
C VAL A 57 -3.48 -3.60 -9.68
N ALA A 58 -3.97 -4.26 -10.74
CA ALA A 58 -4.53 -3.59 -11.90
C ALA A 58 -5.80 -2.80 -11.57
N ASP A 59 -6.71 -3.37 -10.78
CA ASP A 59 -7.94 -2.68 -10.34
C ASP A 59 -7.59 -1.44 -9.51
N LEU A 60 -6.56 -1.52 -8.66
CA LEU A 60 -6.07 -0.37 -7.90
C LEU A 60 -5.56 0.74 -8.83
N ALA A 61 -4.78 0.37 -9.86
CA ALA A 61 -4.27 1.30 -10.86
C ALA A 61 -5.41 2.04 -11.57
N VAL A 62 -6.39 1.29 -12.10
CA VAL A 62 -7.56 1.85 -12.80
C VAL A 62 -8.34 2.81 -11.90
N ARG A 63 -8.55 2.44 -10.62
CA ARG A 63 -9.23 3.34 -9.66
C ARG A 63 -8.46 4.63 -9.43
N LEU A 64 -7.13 4.59 -9.40
CA LEU A 64 -6.30 5.78 -9.19
C LEU A 64 -6.15 6.63 -10.47
N GLU A 65 -6.26 6.03 -11.66
CA GLU A 65 -6.34 6.78 -12.91
C GLU A 65 -7.56 7.71 -12.94
N THR A 66 -8.72 7.28 -12.43
CA THR A 66 -9.89 8.17 -12.29
C THR A 66 -9.66 9.37 -11.37
N ARG A 67 -8.57 9.34 -10.58
CA ARG A 67 -8.15 10.40 -9.65
C ARG A 67 -6.91 11.17 -10.15
N GLY A 68 -6.53 10.97 -11.41
CA GLY A 68 -5.43 11.69 -12.06
C GLY A 68 -4.04 11.08 -11.87
N VAL A 69 -3.92 9.85 -11.36
CA VAL A 69 -2.62 9.15 -11.22
C VAL A 69 -2.48 8.19 -12.39
N SER A 70 -1.51 8.41 -13.29
CA SER A 70 -1.29 7.50 -14.42
C SER A 70 -0.86 6.10 -13.96
N ALA A 71 -1.11 5.06 -14.77
CA ALA A 71 -0.60 3.71 -14.49
C ALA A 71 0.91 3.66 -14.21
N SER A 72 1.72 4.43 -14.94
CA SER A 72 3.17 4.49 -14.72
C SER A 72 3.56 5.14 -13.40
N GLN A 73 2.84 6.20 -13.00
CA GLN A 73 3.03 6.82 -11.69
C GLN A 73 2.60 5.87 -10.57
N PHE A 74 1.46 5.21 -10.74
CA PHE A 74 0.98 4.19 -9.82
C PHE A 74 2.00 3.07 -9.65
N GLU A 75 2.52 2.50 -10.74
CA GLU A 75 3.50 1.41 -10.68
C GLU A 75 4.75 1.81 -9.86
N SER A 76 5.27 3.02 -10.10
CA SER A 76 6.44 3.53 -9.36
C SER A 76 6.15 3.65 -7.85
N VAL A 77 5.02 4.28 -7.50
CA VAL A 77 4.59 4.47 -6.11
C VAL A 77 4.29 3.12 -5.45
N TRP A 78 3.61 2.22 -6.15
CA TRP A 78 3.25 0.89 -5.68
C TRP A 78 4.49 0.07 -5.35
N ARG A 79 5.46 0.01 -6.26
CA ARG A 79 6.73 -0.69 -6.04
C ARG A 79 7.47 -0.15 -4.82
N ALA A 80 7.58 1.17 -4.70
CA ALA A 80 8.26 1.79 -3.55
C ALA A 80 7.53 1.49 -2.23
N THR A 81 6.20 1.59 -2.22
CA THR A 81 5.37 1.30 -1.05
C THR A 81 5.51 -0.16 -0.60
N VAL A 82 5.40 -1.12 -1.53
CA VAL A 82 5.51 -2.55 -1.23
C VAL A 82 6.92 -2.90 -0.75
N ALA A 83 7.96 -2.34 -1.37
CA ALA A 83 9.34 -2.60 -0.98
C ALA A 83 9.63 -2.17 0.48
N VAL A 84 8.95 -1.14 0.96
CA VAL A 84 9.06 -0.66 2.34
C VAL A 84 8.21 -1.49 3.31
N LEU A 85 6.97 -1.82 2.95
CA LEU A 85 6.02 -2.44 3.87
C LEU A 85 6.09 -3.96 3.93
N ALA A 86 6.49 -4.63 2.85
CA ALA A 86 6.53 -6.10 2.79
C ALA A 86 7.54 -6.69 3.79
N PRO A 87 8.77 -6.15 3.96
CA PRO A 87 9.71 -6.63 4.98
C PRO A 87 9.18 -6.49 6.40
N CYS A 88 8.31 -5.52 6.66
CA CYS A 88 7.66 -5.34 7.96
C CYS A 88 6.48 -6.29 8.19
N GLY A 89 6.11 -7.11 7.21
CA GLY A 89 4.97 -8.01 7.28
C GLY A 89 3.59 -7.31 7.20
N LEU A 90 3.55 -6.00 6.94
CA LEU A 90 2.30 -5.24 6.88
C LEU A 90 1.49 -5.51 5.60
N ILE A 91 2.16 -5.87 4.51
CA ILE A 91 1.52 -6.13 3.23
C ILE A 91 2.02 -7.45 2.65
N SER A 92 1.09 -8.26 2.13
CA SER A 92 1.40 -9.40 1.28
C SER A 92 0.70 -9.26 -0.06
N ILE A 93 1.29 -9.85 -1.08
CA ILE A 93 0.74 -9.87 -2.43
C ILE A 93 0.60 -11.34 -2.84
N SER A 94 -0.62 -11.78 -3.10
CA SER A 94 -0.92 -13.17 -3.50
C SER A 94 -1.66 -13.20 -4.82
N LEU A 95 -1.47 -14.23 -5.62
CA LEU A 95 -2.35 -14.48 -6.75
C LEU A 95 -3.76 -14.85 -6.25
N PRO A 96 -4.83 -14.45 -6.95
CA PRO A 96 -6.18 -14.90 -6.64
C PRO A 96 -6.21 -16.44 -6.76
N THR A 97 -6.61 -17.10 -5.68
CA THR A 97 -6.88 -18.54 -5.71
C THR A 97 -8.12 -18.80 -6.58
N PRO A 98 -8.09 -19.80 -7.48
CA PRO A 98 -9.21 -20.17 -8.34
C PRO A 98 -10.42 -20.70 -7.56
#